data_AF-A0AAX3SB04-F1
#
_entry.id   AF-A0AAX3SB04-F1
#
_cell.length_a   1.000
_cell.length_b   1.000
_cell.length_c   1.000
_cell.angle_alpha   90.00
_cell.angle_beta   90.00
_cell.angle_gamma   90.00
#
_symmetry.space_group_name_H-M   'P 1'
#
loop_
_entity.id
_entity.type
_entity.pdbx_description
1 polymer ?
#
loop_
_entity_poly.entity_id
_entity_poly.type
_entity_poly.pdbx_seq_one_letter_code
_entity_poly.pdbx_strand_id
1 'polypeptide(L)'
;MTWTLTLQARDEENQPQTLRFSLGRYMDEADNFYDPRIQQPGLYEAGLYAGQLLQQSRSGYGETTLINVDGGLDYLADYAVDGREMVLALDGVPQVVGTVARLAFSDDEVSVVLRDPLEPLRSPHPMQTYAGDNVLPDGLEGTKDDIAGEHKPLVFGEVRNAQPVQVNTAKLIYQVSSLADCTIQAVYDRGVALDNGGAYTSLAQLQSTAPVKGTFRAYQGYVRLGDNATGTLTVDAEQADPRAGAIAQALAAARGYTLHADDVATLNTYGAVRVYLTTQTNTLELLDRIAESIAGFLTVQPGQQLRLGIWEAPEPTADAIHDYAIATISRSATGAGEGGLPVWRVTLECDRIETVQPDLQSNVSEARRARLARQTRRVVATDDTVRDRHPLAGEITINSVLASYSQSEAVAARVLALLGVRRDTVTVEAIETLLPTVGGNLTLITPRLGYTEGRAMRVTGYRLNAQTDELSLNLWG
;
A
#
# COMPACT_ATOMS: atom_id res chain seq x y z
N MET A 1 37.42 1.97 6.96
CA MET A 1 36.10 2.47 7.32
C MET A 1 36.05 3.95 7.08
N THR A 2 35.70 4.27 5.85
CA THR A 2 35.47 5.61 5.35
C THR A 2 34.07 5.63 4.78
N TRP A 3 33.21 6.44 5.40
CA TRP A 3 31.91 6.77 4.83
C TRP A 3 32.09 7.84 3.77
N THR A 4 31.44 7.64 2.63
CA THR A 4 31.44 8.57 1.50
C THR A 4 30.00 8.87 1.11
N LEU A 5 29.73 10.15 0.87
CA LEU A 5 28.44 10.67 0.45
C LEU A 5 28.63 11.31 -0.93
N THR A 6 27.86 10.84 -1.91
CA THR A 6 27.75 11.51 -3.21
C THR A 6 26.34 12.00 -3.41
N LEU A 7 26.19 13.26 -3.80
CA LEU A 7 24.92 13.93 -4.02
C LEU A 7 24.90 14.60 -5.39
N GLN A 8 23.86 14.31 -6.18
CA GLN A 8 23.60 15.06 -7.40
C GLN A 8 22.98 16.42 -7.07
N ALA A 9 23.49 17.48 -7.68
CA ALA A 9 23.04 18.86 -7.50
C ALA A 9 22.99 19.61 -8.83
N ARG A 10 22.35 20.77 -8.84
CA ARG A 10 22.59 21.80 -9.85
C ARG A 10 23.14 23.05 -9.17
N ASP A 11 24.18 23.64 -9.77
CA ASP A 11 24.73 24.92 -9.31
C ASP A 11 23.80 26.10 -9.64
N GLU A 12 24.24 27.31 -9.29
CA GLU A 12 23.53 28.57 -9.49
C GLU A 12 23.20 28.83 -10.98
N GLU A 13 24.05 28.39 -11.91
CA GLU A 13 23.79 28.43 -13.36
C GLU A 13 23.02 27.22 -13.91
N ASN A 14 22.44 26.40 -13.02
CA ASN A 14 21.67 25.21 -13.33
C ASN A 14 22.45 24.10 -14.06
N GLN A 15 23.78 24.08 -13.98
CA GLN A 15 24.60 23.01 -14.53
C GLN A 15 24.64 21.81 -13.57
N PRO A 16 24.62 20.57 -14.10
CA PRO A 16 24.68 19.38 -13.27
C PRO A 16 26.04 19.25 -12.58
N GLN A 17 26.03 19.14 -11.26
CA GLN A 17 27.20 18.97 -10.40
C GLN A 17 27.04 17.72 -9.53
N THR A 18 28.16 17.09 -9.16
CA THR A 18 28.16 15.99 -8.18
C THR A 18 28.97 16.43 -6.97
N LEU A 19 28.29 16.63 -5.85
CA LEU A 19 28.89 16.97 -4.57
C LEU A 19 29.40 15.70 -3.89
N ARG A 20 30.57 15.78 -3.26
CA ARG A 20 31.29 14.63 -2.69
C ARG A 20 31.81 14.97 -1.29
N PHE A 21 31.34 14.24 -0.29
CA PHE A 21 31.73 14.43 1.11
C PHE A 21 32.19 13.12 1.73
N SER A 22 33.15 13.14 2.65
CA SER A 22 33.63 11.94 3.34
C SER A 22 33.79 12.13 4.84
N LEU A 23 33.76 11.01 5.56
CA LEU A 23 34.19 10.94 6.95
C LEU A 23 35.72 10.79 6.98
N GLY A 24 36.42 11.88 7.28
CA GLY A 24 37.88 11.94 7.19
C GLY A 24 38.38 12.10 5.75
N ARG A 25 39.71 12.21 5.58
CA ARG A 25 40.33 12.46 4.27
C ARG A 25 40.22 11.22 3.39
N TYR A 26 39.63 11.39 2.22
CA TYR A 26 39.44 10.32 1.24
C TYR A 26 39.62 10.83 -0.18
N MET A 27 40.21 9.99 -1.02
CA MET A 27 40.31 10.16 -2.47
C MET A 27 39.95 8.83 -3.11
N ASP A 28 39.12 8.86 -4.15
CA ASP A 28 38.78 7.65 -4.90
C ASP A 28 39.88 7.24 -5.89
N GLU A 29 39.70 6.08 -6.53
CA GLU A 29 40.65 5.54 -7.53
C GLU A 29 40.77 6.40 -8.81
N ALA A 30 39.88 7.39 -8.99
CA ALA A 30 39.87 8.33 -10.10
C ALA A 30 40.39 9.73 -9.69
N ASP A 31 41.09 9.83 -8.55
CA ASP A 31 41.63 11.05 -7.96
C ASP A 31 40.58 12.14 -7.66
N ASN A 32 39.30 11.78 -7.54
CA ASN A 32 38.29 12.72 -7.07
C ASN A 32 38.44 12.93 -5.56
N PHE A 33 38.63 14.19 -5.19
CA PHE A 33 38.70 14.59 -3.79
C PHE A 33 37.30 14.61 -3.16
N TYR A 34 37.18 13.99 -1.99
CA TYR A 34 35.98 14.10 -1.14
C TYR A 34 36.28 15.06 0.00
N ASP A 35 35.40 16.05 0.21
CA ASP A 35 35.59 17.02 1.28
C ASP A 35 35.32 16.36 2.64
N PRO A 36 36.29 16.32 3.58
CA PRO A 36 36.16 15.62 4.86
C PRO A 36 35.24 16.33 5.86
N ARG A 37 33.98 16.56 5.47
CA ARG A 37 32.98 17.32 6.22
C ARG A 37 31.85 16.48 6.78
N ILE A 38 31.81 15.16 6.61
CA ILE A 38 30.76 14.36 7.26
C ILE A 38 30.99 14.37 8.77
N GLN A 39 30.01 14.89 9.52
CA GLN A 39 29.99 14.83 10.98
C GLN A 39 29.31 13.55 11.46
N GLN A 40 28.08 13.33 10.96
CA GLN A 40 27.31 12.13 11.22
C GLN A 40 26.83 11.53 9.89
N PRO A 41 27.31 10.32 9.51
CA PRO A 41 26.92 9.66 8.25
C PRO A 41 25.44 9.29 8.18
N GLY A 42 24.73 9.28 9.32
CA GLY A 42 23.28 9.31 9.41
C GLY A 42 22.65 8.12 10.11
N LEU A 43 21.35 8.27 10.40
CA LEU A 43 20.49 7.26 11.01
C LEU A 43 19.41 6.84 10.01
N TYR A 44 19.37 5.58 9.62
CA TYR A 44 18.46 5.10 8.58
C TYR A 44 17.50 4.04 9.12
N GLU A 45 16.21 4.19 8.86
CA GLU A 45 15.18 3.24 9.30
C GLU A 45 14.43 2.64 8.10
N ALA A 46 14.41 1.32 8.02
CA ALA A 46 13.64 0.57 7.04
C ALA A 46 12.65 -0.35 7.76
N GLY A 47 11.43 -0.44 7.25
CA GLY A 47 10.39 -1.26 7.85
C GLY A 47 9.27 -1.57 6.87
N LEU A 48 8.36 -2.45 7.29
CA LEU A 48 7.22 -2.87 6.50
C LEU A 48 5.89 -2.54 7.18
N TYR A 49 4.84 -2.50 6.37
CA TYR A 49 3.47 -2.50 6.87
C TYR A 49 2.85 -3.87 6.64
N ALA A 50 2.29 -4.50 7.68
CA ALA A 50 1.54 -5.75 7.57
C ALA A 50 0.16 -5.66 8.26
N GLY A 51 -0.45 -4.47 8.27
CA GLY A 51 -1.77 -4.25 8.86
C GLY A 51 -1.86 -4.70 10.32
N GLN A 52 -2.89 -5.48 10.64
CA GLN A 52 -3.11 -6.03 11.99
C GLN A 52 -2.18 -7.19 12.35
N LEU A 53 -1.42 -7.74 11.40
CA LEU A 53 -0.53 -8.88 11.67
C LEU A 53 0.69 -8.46 12.48
N LEU A 54 1.25 -7.29 12.16
CA LEU A 54 2.45 -6.74 12.81
C LEU A 54 2.34 -5.21 12.90
N GLN A 55 2.38 -4.69 14.11
CA GLN A 55 2.49 -3.26 14.37
C GLN A 55 3.97 -2.88 14.34
N GLN A 56 4.47 -2.44 13.18
CA GLN A 56 5.84 -1.98 12.98
C GLN A 56 5.85 -0.62 12.27
N SER A 57 6.87 0.18 12.56
CA SER A 57 7.12 1.43 11.86
C SER A 57 7.49 1.14 10.40
N ARG A 58 6.93 1.91 9.46
CA ARG A 58 7.33 1.84 8.05
C ARG A 58 8.72 2.44 7.85
N SER A 59 9.35 2.13 6.72
CA SER A 59 10.60 2.80 6.31
C SER A 59 10.46 4.33 6.37
N GLY A 60 11.45 4.98 6.98
CA GLY A 60 11.61 6.42 7.02
C GLY A 60 13.08 6.73 6.77
N TYR A 61 13.38 7.55 5.76
CA TYR A 61 14.78 7.85 5.48
C TYR A 61 15.35 8.90 6.42
N GLY A 62 16.65 8.73 6.65
CA GLY A 62 17.47 9.47 7.59
C GLY A 62 17.97 10.83 7.12
N GLU A 63 18.79 11.40 7.99
CA GLU A 63 19.50 12.65 7.80
C GLU A 63 21.01 12.38 7.92
N THR A 64 21.80 13.00 7.04
CA THR A 64 23.26 13.05 7.13
C THR A 64 23.69 14.47 7.46
N THR A 65 24.51 14.67 8.51
CA THR A 65 24.96 16.00 8.90
C THR A 65 26.41 16.26 8.48
N LEU A 66 26.64 17.48 7.98
CA LEU A 66 27.92 17.97 7.49
C LEU A 66 28.41 19.14 8.35
N ILE A 67 29.72 19.21 8.59
CA ILE A 67 30.40 20.25 9.34
C ILE A 67 30.48 21.54 8.50
N ASN A 68 29.93 22.63 9.04
CA ASN A 68 29.96 23.96 8.43
C ASN A 68 30.43 25.09 9.39
N VAL A 69 31.22 24.76 10.41
CA VAL A 69 31.74 25.73 11.41
C VAL A 69 32.51 26.90 10.77
N ASP A 70 33.08 26.69 9.58
CA ASP A 70 33.85 27.68 8.81
C ASP A 70 33.02 28.44 7.76
N GLY A 71 31.72 28.15 7.62
CA GLY A 71 30.85 28.70 6.56
C GLY A 71 31.20 28.21 5.15
N GLY A 72 32.07 27.19 5.03
CA GLY A 72 32.56 26.70 3.73
C GLY A 72 31.50 26.04 2.85
N LEU A 73 30.33 25.71 3.41
CA LEU A 73 29.19 25.10 2.72
C LEU A 73 28.03 26.07 2.47
N ASP A 74 28.19 27.36 2.78
CA ASP A 74 27.11 28.36 2.64
C ASP A 74 26.64 28.50 1.18
N TYR A 75 27.54 28.26 0.21
CA TYR A 75 27.22 28.25 -1.22
C TYR A 75 26.18 27.20 -1.62
N LEU A 76 25.99 26.15 -0.81
CA LEU A 76 24.97 25.13 -1.07
C LEU A 76 23.55 25.67 -0.96
N ALA A 77 23.34 26.84 -0.36
CA ALA A 77 22.05 27.50 -0.33
C ALA A 77 21.55 27.88 -1.73
N ASP A 78 22.46 28.15 -2.67
CA ASP A 78 22.14 28.49 -4.06
C ASP A 78 22.02 27.25 -4.96
N TYR A 79 22.29 26.05 -4.42
CA TYR A 79 22.30 24.79 -5.16
C TYR A 79 20.93 24.08 -5.07
N ALA A 80 20.47 23.54 -6.19
CA ALA A 80 19.22 22.77 -6.26
C ALA A 80 19.48 21.26 -6.15
N VAL A 81 19.19 20.69 -4.98
CA VAL A 81 19.38 19.27 -4.66
C VAL A 81 18.08 18.48 -4.51
N ASP A 82 16.93 19.15 -4.50
CA ASP A 82 15.63 18.52 -4.27
C ASP A 82 15.27 17.52 -5.38
N GLY A 83 14.74 16.36 -4.98
CA GLY A 83 14.36 15.32 -5.93
C GLY A 83 15.52 14.59 -6.61
N ARG A 84 16.77 14.86 -6.19
CA ARG A 84 17.99 14.27 -6.77
C ARG A 84 18.52 13.10 -5.95
N GLU A 85 19.31 12.25 -6.60
CA GLU A 85 19.87 11.05 -6.00
C GLU A 85 21.02 11.36 -5.03
N MET A 86 21.01 10.64 -3.91
CA MET A 86 22.06 10.60 -2.90
C MET A 86 22.49 9.15 -2.69
N VAL A 87 23.79 8.91 -2.64
CA VAL A 87 24.38 7.61 -2.32
C VAL A 87 25.33 7.76 -1.14
N LEU A 88 25.08 6.97 -0.09
CA LEU A 88 25.98 6.82 1.04
C LEU A 88 26.63 5.43 0.92
N ALA A 89 27.96 5.41 0.85
CA ALA A 89 28.75 4.20 0.72
C ALA A 89 29.75 4.05 1.87
N LEU A 90 29.94 2.82 2.34
CA LEU A 90 30.95 2.43 3.31
C LEU A 90 32.06 1.68 2.58
N ASP A 91 33.29 2.20 2.66
CA ASP A 91 34.47 1.61 2.00
C ASP A 91 34.22 1.31 0.50
N GLY A 92 33.48 2.21 -0.18
CA GLY A 92 33.15 2.11 -1.61
C GLY A 92 31.91 1.26 -1.95
N VAL A 93 31.31 0.58 -0.98
CA VAL A 93 30.08 -0.21 -1.18
C VAL A 93 28.86 0.62 -0.81
N PRO A 94 27.92 0.90 -1.75
CA PRO A 94 26.69 1.62 -1.46
C PRO A 94 25.86 0.90 -0.39
N GLN A 95 25.58 1.60 0.71
CA GLN A 95 24.73 1.12 1.79
C GLN A 95 23.33 1.71 1.68
N VAL A 96 23.24 3.00 1.33
CA VAL A 96 21.96 3.72 1.21
C VAL A 96 21.93 4.48 -0.11
N VAL A 97 20.85 4.29 -0.87
CA VAL A 97 20.53 5.07 -2.06
C VAL A 97 19.15 5.68 -1.83
N GLY A 98 19.05 7.00 -1.94
CA GLY A 98 17.82 7.74 -1.66
C GLY A 98 17.70 9.00 -2.50
N THR A 99 16.56 9.67 -2.35
CA THR A 99 16.29 10.97 -2.98
C THR A 99 16.35 12.07 -1.93
N VAL A 100 17.07 13.16 -2.17
CA VAL A 100 17.12 14.29 -1.23
C VAL A 100 15.80 15.06 -1.25
N ALA A 101 15.25 15.31 -0.06
CA ALA A 101 14.09 16.18 0.12
C ALA A 101 14.53 17.65 0.15
N ARG A 102 15.54 17.96 0.98
CA ARG A 102 16.06 19.31 1.19
C ARG A 102 17.42 19.30 1.88
N LEU A 103 18.11 20.43 1.81
CA LEU A 103 19.15 20.79 2.77
C LEU A 103 18.52 21.61 3.90
N ALA A 104 18.93 21.35 5.14
CA ALA A 104 18.63 22.22 6.28
C ALA A 104 19.95 22.82 6.78
N PHE A 105 19.92 24.11 7.06
CA PHE A 105 21.10 24.87 7.48
C PHE A 105 20.93 25.27 8.94
N SER A 106 21.97 25.04 9.73
CA SER A 106 22.14 25.48 11.11
C SER A 106 23.42 26.31 11.21
N ASP A 107 23.65 26.95 12.35
CA ASP A 107 24.80 27.85 12.55
C ASP A 107 26.15 27.17 12.25
N ASP A 108 26.31 25.90 12.62
CA ASP A 108 27.58 25.14 12.49
C ASP A 108 27.47 23.90 11.58
N GLU A 109 26.28 23.62 11.03
CA GLU A 109 25.99 22.34 10.36
C GLU A 109 25.08 22.49 9.13
N VAL A 110 25.32 21.66 8.11
CA VAL A 110 24.41 21.47 6.97
C VAL A 110 23.91 20.04 6.96
N SER A 111 22.59 19.89 6.98
CA SER A 111 21.93 18.60 7.04
C SER A 111 21.32 18.23 5.70
N VAL A 112 21.72 17.07 5.16
CA VAL A 112 21.12 16.46 3.98
C VAL A 112 19.97 15.56 4.44
N VAL A 113 18.73 16.01 4.22
CA VAL A 113 17.52 15.28 4.62
C VAL A 113 16.98 14.48 3.44
N LEU A 114 16.84 13.17 3.62
CA LEU A 114 16.25 12.30 2.60
C LEU A 114 14.72 12.35 2.59
N ARG A 115 14.16 12.11 1.42
CA ARG A 115 12.72 12.07 1.16
C ARG A 115 12.15 10.69 1.44
N ASP A 116 11.18 10.55 2.35
CA ASP A 116 10.46 9.29 2.64
C ASP A 116 10.02 8.58 1.34
N PRO A 117 10.36 7.28 1.15
CA PRO A 117 10.10 6.60 -0.11
C PRO A 117 8.62 6.39 -0.38
N LEU A 118 7.77 6.53 0.63
CA LEU A 118 6.32 6.36 0.55
C LEU A 118 5.61 7.71 0.42
N GLU A 119 6.29 8.84 0.57
CA GLU A 119 5.66 10.16 0.55
C GLU A 119 4.80 10.41 -0.71
N PRO A 120 5.24 10.09 -1.94
CA PRO A 120 4.39 10.25 -3.12
C PRO A 120 3.10 9.40 -3.07
N LEU A 121 3.13 8.23 -2.43
CA LEU A 121 1.96 7.37 -2.25
C LEU A 121 0.99 7.92 -1.19
N ARG A 122 1.48 8.73 -0.23
CA ARG A 122 0.65 9.37 0.81
C ARG A 122 -0.18 10.54 0.27
N SER A 123 -0.07 10.88 -1.01
CA SER A 123 -0.90 11.91 -1.64
C SER A 123 -2.27 11.39 -2.12
N PRO A 124 -3.31 12.24 -2.17
CA PRO A 124 -4.67 11.85 -2.58
C PRO A 124 -4.68 11.32 -4.02
N HIS A 125 -5.20 10.11 -4.23
CA HIS A 125 -5.25 9.45 -5.53
C HIS A 125 -5.86 10.39 -6.60
N PRO A 126 -5.27 10.47 -7.81
CA PRO A 126 -5.78 11.35 -8.86
C PRO A 126 -7.21 10.98 -9.25
N MET A 127 -8.14 11.91 -9.03
CA MET A 127 -9.55 11.78 -9.42
C MET A 127 -9.95 12.99 -10.25
N GLN A 128 -10.66 12.75 -11.35
CA GLN A 128 -11.28 13.81 -12.12
C GLN A 128 -12.48 14.38 -11.36
N THR A 129 -12.85 15.62 -11.65
CA THR A 129 -14.07 16.26 -11.13
C THR A 129 -15.04 16.56 -12.25
N TYR A 130 -16.32 16.63 -11.92
CA TYR A 130 -17.36 17.06 -12.86
C TYR A 130 -17.28 18.56 -13.12
N ALA A 131 -17.42 18.96 -14.39
CA ALA A 131 -17.33 20.37 -14.78
C ALA A 131 -18.61 21.17 -14.45
N GLY A 132 -19.79 20.52 -14.44
CA GLY A 132 -21.06 21.20 -14.20
C GLY A 132 -21.56 22.05 -15.38
N ASP A 133 -21.11 21.76 -16.60
CA ASP A 133 -21.32 22.57 -17.79
C ASP A 133 -22.38 22.01 -18.76
N ASN A 134 -23.20 21.04 -18.30
CA ASN A 134 -24.29 20.53 -19.12
C ASN A 134 -25.26 21.64 -19.54
N VAL A 135 -25.57 21.66 -20.84
CA VAL A 135 -26.70 22.41 -21.40
C VAL A 135 -27.77 21.39 -21.78
N LEU A 136 -28.68 21.11 -20.84
CA LEU A 136 -29.70 20.07 -21.02
C LEU A 136 -30.51 20.30 -22.32
N PRO A 137 -30.82 19.22 -23.08
CA PRO A 137 -30.72 17.82 -22.69
C PRO A 137 -29.34 17.17 -22.94
N ASP A 138 -28.35 17.91 -23.45
CA ASP A 138 -27.04 17.36 -23.81
C ASP A 138 -26.01 17.54 -22.69
N GLY A 139 -24.99 16.67 -22.68
CA GLY A 139 -23.90 16.69 -21.71
C GLY A 139 -23.88 15.49 -20.75
N LEU A 140 -22.72 15.30 -20.10
CA LEU A 140 -22.39 14.18 -19.19
C LEU A 140 -21.66 14.64 -17.91
N GLU A 141 -21.62 15.95 -17.64
CA GLU A 141 -20.81 16.56 -16.59
C GLU A 141 -21.65 17.17 -15.45
N GLY A 142 -22.96 16.93 -15.44
CA GLY A 142 -23.89 17.62 -14.54
C GLY A 142 -24.10 19.10 -14.89
N THR A 143 -25.01 19.73 -14.18
CA THR A 143 -25.21 21.18 -14.18
C THR A 143 -24.44 21.84 -13.03
N LYS A 144 -24.33 23.16 -13.03
CA LYS A 144 -23.61 23.90 -11.99
C LYS A 144 -24.21 23.71 -10.58
N ASP A 145 -25.52 23.51 -10.51
CA ASP A 145 -26.27 23.46 -9.25
C ASP A 145 -26.44 22.02 -8.72
N ASP A 146 -25.95 20.98 -9.42
CA ASP A 146 -26.07 19.57 -8.99
C ASP A 146 -24.76 18.95 -8.50
N ILE A 147 -23.84 18.57 -9.39
CA ILE A 147 -22.64 17.75 -9.11
C ILE A 147 -21.35 18.45 -9.51
N ALA A 148 -21.41 19.72 -9.90
CA ALA A 148 -20.24 20.50 -10.30
C ALA A 148 -19.16 20.52 -9.20
N GLY A 149 -17.93 20.15 -9.55
CA GLY A 149 -16.81 20.07 -8.62
C GLY A 149 -16.76 18.78 -7.79
N GLU A 150 -17.79 17.94 -7.82
CA GLU A 150 -17.72 16.62 -7.17
C GLU A 150 -16.77 15.69 -7.93
N HIS A 151 -16.17 14.74 -7.21
CA HIS A 151 -15.26 13.77 -7.81
C HIS A 151 -16.01 12.72 -8.63
N LYS A 152 -15.47 12.39 -9.79
CA LYS A 152 -15.98 11.29 -10.61
C LYS A 152 -15.65 9.97 -9.94
N PRO A 153 -16.63 9.06 -9.77
CA PRO A 153 -16.39 7.80 -9.10
C PRO A 153 -15.42 6.90 -9.89
N LEU A 154 -14.70 6.04 -9.18
CA LEU A 154 -13.75 5.06 -9.72
C LEU A 154 -14.08 3.67 -9.16
N VAL A 155 -14.06 2.67 -10.05
CA VAL A 155 -14.24 1.27 -9.68
C VAL A 155 -12.91 0.57 -9.89
N PHE A 156 -12.29 0.13 -8.81
CA PHE A 156 -11.08 -0.68 -8.81
C PHE A 156 -11.43 -2.13 -8.52
N GLY A 157 -11.23 -3.00 -9.52
CA GLY A 157 -11.68 -4.39 -9.45
C GLY A 157 -13.15 -4.54 -9.84
N GLU A 158 -13.96 -5.06 -8.93
CA GLU A 158 -15.42 -5.18 -9.03
C GLU A 158 -16.13 -4.25 -8.05
N VAL A 159 -17.35 -3.87 -8.36
CA VAL A 159 -18.27 -3.25 -7.42
C VAL A 159 -19.62 -3.93 -7.48
N ARG A 160 -20.24 -4.12 -6.31
CA ARG A 160 -21.58 -4.71 -6.19
C ARG A 160 -22.52 -3.75 -5.48
N ASN A 161 -23.70 -3.58 -6.08
CA ASN A 161 -24.79 -2.77 -5.59
C ASN A 161 -24.35 -1.34 -5.24
N ALA A 162 -23.55 -0.71 -6.10
CA ALA A 162 -23.15 0.68 -5.95
C ALA A 162 -24.24 1.62 -6.45
N GLN A 163 -24.40 2.75 -5.76
CA GLN A 163 -25.29 3.81 -6.21
C GLN A 163 -24.56 4.68 -7.25
N PRO A 164 -25.06 4.77 -8.50
CA PRO A 164 -24.44 5.58 -9.53
C PRO A 164 -24.81 7.07 -9.35
N VAL A 165 -23.94 7.96 -9.85
CA VAL A 165 -24.18 9.41 -9.86
C VAL A 165 -25.02 9.77 -11.09
N GLN A 166 -26.10 10.53 -10.94
CA GLN A 166 -26.91 10.98 -12.07
C GLN A 166 -26.24 12.17 -12.77
N VAL A 167 -25.70 11.95 -13.97
CA VAL A 167 -24.93 12.97 -14.71
C VAL A 167 -25.77 13.75 -15.72
N ASN A 168 -26.96 13.24 -16.08
CA ASN A 168 -27.90 13.94 -16.95
C ASN A 168 -29.35 13.56 -16.58
N THR A 169 -30.08 14.52 -16.03
CA THR A 169 -31.47 14.35 -15.58
C THR A 169 -32.46 14.25 -16.74
N ALA A 170 -32.25 14.97 -17.84
CA ALA A 170 -33.15 14.96 -19.00
C ALA A 170 -33.12 13.63 -19.77
N LYS A 171 -31.96 12.96 -19.82
CA LYS A 171 -31.77 11.71 -20.57
C LYS A 171 -31.67 10.45 -19.71
N LEU A 172 -31.73 10.60 -18.38
CA LEU A 172 -31.58 9.53 -17.39
C LEU A 172 -30.26 8.77 -17.54
N ILE A 173 -29.17 9.52 -17.65
CA ILE A 173 -27.82 8.97 -17.74
C ILE A 173 -27.16 9.06 -16.37
N TYR A 174 -26.54 7.97 -15.96
CA TYR A 174 -25.83 7.83 -14.71
C TYR A 174 -24.41 7.31 -14.95
N GLN A 175 -23.51 7.62 -14.04
CA GLN A 175 -22.11 7.21 -14.06
C GLN A 175 -21.75 6.43 -12.78
N VAL A 176 -21.19 5.24 -12.97
CA VAL A 176 -20.63 4.39 -11.91
C VAL A 176 -19.11 4.53 -11.86
N SER A 177 -18.46 4.70 -13.02
CA SER A 177 -17.02 4.90 -13.08
C SER A 177 -16.61 5.85 -14.21
N SER A 178 -15.54 6.61 -13.99
CA SER A 178 -14.85 7.37 -15.04
C SER A 178 -13.78 6.60 -15.79
N LEU A 179 -13.47 5.36 -15.35
CA LEU A 179 -12.50 4.52 -16.03
C LEU A 179 -13.07 3.93 -17.33
N ALA A 180 -12.29 3.98 -18.39
CA ALA A 180 -12.68 3.54 -19.73
C ALA A 180 -12.77 2.01 -19.88
N ASP A 181 -12.10 1.27 -18.98
CA ASP A 181 -12.05 -0.20 -18.93
C ASP A 181 -13.11 -0.80 -17.97
N CYS A 182 -13.94 0.05 -17.36
CA CYS A 182 -15.07 -0.38 -16.55
C CYS A 182 -16.23 -0.87 -17.44
N THR A 183 -16.93 -1.93 -17.02
CA THR A 183 -18.09 -2.49 -17.71
C THR A 183 -19.24 -2.70 -16.74
N ILE A 184 -20.45 -2.32 -17.15
CA ILE A 184 -21.66 -2.54 -16.34
C ILE A 184 -22.16 -3.97 -16.55
N GLN A 185 -22.32 -4.71 -15.45
CA GLN A 185 -22.75 -6.10 -15.43
C GLN A 185 -24.25 -6.24 -15.21
N ALA A 186 -24.79 -5.50 -14.24
CA ALA A 186 -26.21 -5.55 -13.91
C ALA A 186 -26.67 -4.23 -13.29
N VAL A 187 -27.93 -3.87 -13.53
CA VAL A 187 -28.58 -2.68 -13.00
C VAL A 187 -29.85 -3.10 -12.29
N TYR A 188 -30.09 -2.54 -11.11
CA TYR A 188 -31.23 -2.86 -10.27
C TYR A 188 -31.98 -1.59 -9.89
N ASP A 189 -33.31 -1.65 -9.92
CA ASP A 189 -34.20 -0.64 -9.34
C ASP A 189 -34.91 -1.26 -8.15
N ARG A 190 -34.69 -0.72 -6.93
CA ARG A 190 -35.25 -1.26 -5.66
C ARG A 190 -34.98 -2.77 -5.47
N GLY A 191 -33.81 -3.21 -5.92
CA GLY A 191 -33.33 -4.60 -5.85
C GLY A 191 -33.81 -5.53 -6.97
N VAL A 192 -34.65 -5.06 -7.90
CA VAL A 192 -35.11 -5.83 -9.07
C VAL A 192 -34.21 -5.56 -10.26
N ALA A 193 -33.70 -6.61 -10.89
CA ALA A 193 -32.84 -6.48 -12.07
C ALA A 193 -33.63 -5.92 -13.25
N LEU A 194 -33.06 -4.91 -13.93
CA LEU A 194 -33.57 -4.39 -15.17
C LEU A 194 -33.07 -5.22 -16.35
N ASP A 195 -33.84 -5.27 -17.43
CA ASP A 195 -33.45 -6.00 -18.65
C ASP A 195 -32.35 -5.24 -19.40
N ASN A 196 -31.33 -5.98 -19.86
CA ASN A 196 -30.23 -5.41 -20.64
C ASN A 196 -30.64 -5.25 -22.11
N GLY A 197 -30.82 -4.01 -22.56
CA GLY A 197 -31.14 -3.63 -23.94
C GLY A 197 -29.94 -3.57 -24.88
N GLY A 198 -28.77 -4.04 -24.44
CA GLY A 198 -27.51 -4.07 -25.19
C GLY A 198 -26.59 -2.88 -24.91
N ALA A 199 -25.32 -2.99 -25.34
CA ALA A 199 -24.34 -1.93 -25.18
C ALA A 199 -24.51 -0.81 -26.22
N TYR A 200 -24.04 0.39 -25.89
CA TYR A 200 -23.74 1.40 -26.90
C TYR A 200 -22.32 1.18 -27.46
N THR A 201 -22.02 1.81 -28.59
CA THR A 201 -20.67 1.81 -29.19
C THR A 201 -19.92 3.13 -28.99
N SER A 202 -20.60 4.18 -28.52
CA SER A 202 -19.99 5.48 -28.25
C SER A 202 -20.83 6.34 -27.29
N LEU A 203 -20.20 7.35 -26.70
CA LEU A 203 -20.88 8.38 -25.88
C LEU A 203 -21.92 9.18 -26.69
N ALA A 204 -21.69 9.37 -27.99
CA ALA A 204 -22.65 10.05 -28.87
C ALA A 204 -23.92 9.20 -29.07
N GLN A 205 -23.77 7.88 -29.23
CA GLN A 205 -24.92 6.97 -29.33
C GLN A 205 -25.68 6.92 -28.00
N LEU A 206 -24.95 6.88 -26.88
CA LEU A 206 -25.53 6.92 -25.54
C LEU A 206 -26.41 8.16 -25.35
N GLN A 207 -25.99 9.34 -25.82
CA GLN A 207 -26.76 10.57 -25.70
C GLN A 207 -27.92 10.68 -26.70
N SER A 208 -27.80 10.12 -27.90
CA SER A 208 -28.81 10.27 -28.96
C SER A 208 -29.89 9.18 -28.96
N THR A 209 -29.55 7.95 -28.54
CA THR A 209 -30.44 6.78 -28.68
C THR A 209 -30.96 6.33 -27.31
N ALA A 210 -32.24 6.58 -27.03
CA ALA A 210 -32.87 6.12 -25.80
C ALA A 210 -33.05 4.59 -25.80
N PRO A 211 -32.87 3.92 -24.65
CA PRO A 211 -33.28 2.52 -24.47
C PRO A 211 -34.80 2.35 -24.57
N VAL A 212 -35.24 1.11 -24.77
CA VAL A 212 -36.67 0.77 -24.64
C VAL A 212 -37.09 0.90 -23.18
N LYS A 213 -38.33 1.33 -22.91
CA LYS A 213 -38.87 1.42 -21.55
C LYS A 213 -38.73 0.08 -20.81
N GLY A 214 -38.32 0.14 -19.54
CA GLY A 214 -38.05 -1.04 -18.72
C GLY A 214 -36.68 -1.69 -18.95
N THR A 215 -35.90 -1.22 -19.93
CA THR A 215 -34.53 -1.71 -20.19
C THR A 215 -33.48 -0.67 -19.82
N PHE A 216 -32.25 -1.13 -19.59
CA PHE A 216 -31.08 -0.27 -19.52
C PHE A 216 -30.13 -0.57 -20.68
N ARG A 217 -29.32 0.43 -21.05
CA ARG A 217 -28.17 0.24 -21.95
C ARG A 217 -26.95 0.89 -21.33
N ALA A 218 -25.77 0.34 -21.59
CA ALA A 218 -24.54 0.79 -20.95
C ALA A 218 -23.42 1.06 -21.96
N TYR A 219 -22.47 1.89 -21.55
CA TYR A 219 -21.20 2.13 -22.25
C TYR A 219 -20.13 2.43 -21.23
N GLN A 220 -19.11 1.59 -21.16
CA GLN A 220 -18.06 1.70 -20.14
C GLN A 220 -18.68 1.79 -18.73
N GLY A 221 -18.30 2.78 -17.92
CA GLY A 221 -18.88 3.08 -16.61
C GLY A 221 -20.18 3.88 -16.63
N TYR A 222 -20.80 4.12 -17.79
CA TYR A 222 -22.09 4.83 -17.92
C TYR A 222 -23.26 3.88 -18.15
N VAL A 223 -24.42 4.25 -17.59
CA VAL A 223 -25.70 3.59 -17.81
C VAL A 223 -26.76 4.62 -18.20
N ARG A 224 -27.60 4.29 -19.17
CA ARG A 224 -28.81 5.05 -19.51
C ARG A 224 -30.04 4.18 -19.29
N LEU A 225 -31.05 4.74 -18.63
CA LEU A 225 -32.33 4.08 -18.39
C LEU A 225 -33.35 4.42 -19.48
N GLY A 226 -34.21 3.46 -19.82
CA GLY A 226 -35.35 3.68 -20.72
C GLY A 226 -36.58 4.32 -20.06
N ASP A 227 -36.63 4.35 -18.73
CA ASP A 227 -37.68 5.00 -17.93
C ASP A 227 -37.11 5.49 -16.59
N ASN A 228 -37.85 6.34 -15.88
CA ASN A 228 -37.44 6.84 -14.57
C ASN A 228 -37.30 5.69 -13.56
N ALA A 229 -36.24 5.73 -12.75
CA ALA A 229 -36.11 4.83 -11.62
C ALA A 229 -37.24 5.08 -10.61
N THR A 230 -37.87 4.01 -10.13
CA THR A 230 -38.97 4.08 -9.16
C THR A 230 -38.47 4.18 -7.72
N GLY A 231 -37.21 3.85 -7.46
CA GLY A 231 -36.56 4.10 -6.17
C GLY A 231 -35.03 4.11 -6.28
N THR A 232 -34.36 3.49 -5.31
CA THR A 232 -32.89 3.46 -5.27
C THR A 232 -32.35 2.58 -6.41
N LEU A 233 -31.68 3.24 -7.36
CA LEU A 233 -30.94 2.59 -8.43
C LEU A 233 -29.59 2.09 -7.92
N THR A 234 -29.26 0.84 -8.19
CA THR A 234 -27.92 0.29 -7.92
C THR A 234 -27.37 -0.49 -9.08
N VAL A 235 -26.05 -0.55 -9.16
CA VAL A 235 -25.33 -1.12 -10.29
C VAL A 235 -24.21 -2.03 -9.81
N ASP A 236 -24.04 -3.14 -10.51
CA ASP A 236 -22.86 -3.98 -10.44
C ASP A 236 -21.98 -3.67 -11.66
N ALA A 237 -20.69 -3.44 -11.44
CA ALA A 237 -19.73 -3.15 -12.50
C ALA A 237 -18.37 -3.78 -12.21
N GLU A 238 -17.57 -4.00 -13.25
CA GLU A 238 -16.23 -4.58 -13.13
C GLU A 238 -15.27 -3.97 -14.13
N GLN A 239 -14.00 -3.87 -13.76
CA GLN A 239 -12.92 -3.56 -14.70
C GLN A 239 -12.57 -4.78 -15.55
N ALA A 240 -11.89 -4.53 -16.68
CA ALA A 240 -11.43 -5.58 -17.60
C ALA A 240 -10.55 -6.65 -16.93
N ASP A 241 -9.70 -6.26 -15.96
CA ASP A 241 -8.95 -7.20 -15.12
C ASP A 241 -9.17 -6.86 -13.64
N PRO A 242 -10.11 -7.55 -12.96
CA PRO A 242 -10.48 -7.17 -11.61
C PRO A 242 -9.54 -7.74 -10.53
N ARG A 243 -8.48 -8.47 -10.91
CA ARG A 243 -7.64 -9.25 -9.99
C ARG A 243 -6.74 -8.37 -9.13
N ALA A 244 -6.50 -8.78 -7.88
CA ALA A 244 -5.80 -8.00 -6.86
C ALA A 244 -4.43 -7.47 -7.31
N GLY A 245 -3.63 -8.30 -7.99
CA GLY A 245 -2.29 -7.93 -8.45
C GLY A 245 -2.32 -6.91 -9.57
N ALA A 246 -3.24 -7.06 -10.53
CA ALA A 246 -3.43 -6.10 -11.62
C ALA A 246 -3.86 -4.73 -11.09
N ILE A 247 -4.81 -4.70 -10.14
CA ILE A 247 -5.26 -3.46 -9.50
C ILE A 247 -4.14 -2.80 -8.69
N ALA A 248 -3.40 -3.56 -7.88
CA ALA A 248 -2.27 -3.03 -7.12
C ALA A 248 -1.18 -2.45 -8.02
N GLN A 249 -0.89 -3.11 -9.15
CA GLN A 249 0.06 -2.61 -10.16
C GLN A 249 -0.42 -1.30 -10.79
N ALA A 250 -1.71 -1.18 -11.14
CA ALA A 250 -2.27 0.04 -11.70
C ALA A 250 -2.22 1.21 -10.71
N LEU A 251 -2.53 0.97 -9.44
CA LEU A 251 -2.43 1.98 -8.37
C LEU A 251 -0.99 2.44 -8.14
N ALA A 252 -0.02 1.53 -8.15
CA ALA A 252 1.40 1.85 -8.03
C ALA A 252 1.89 2.68 -9.23
N ALA A 253 1.52 2.27 -10.46
CA ALA A 253 1.92 2.93 -11.70
C ALA A 253 1.39 4.37 -11.79
N ALA A 254 0.19 4.64 -11.24
CA ALA A 254 -0.38 5.99 -11.16
C ALA A 254 0.50 6.97 -10.35
N ARG A 255 1.46 6.47 -9.57
CA ARG A 255 2.42 7.24 -8.78
C ARG A 255 3.87 7.06 -9.20
N GLY A 256 4.13 6.40 -10.33
CA GLY A 256 5.47 6.15 -10.84
C GLY A 256 6.19 4.96 -10.19
N TYR A 257 5.50 4.16 -9.37
CA TYR A 257 6.09 2.96 -8.76
C TYR A 257 5.84 1.74 -9.63
N THR A 258 6.78 0.80 -9.59
CA THR A 258 6.62 -0.50 -10.24
C THR A 258 6.42 -1.58 -9.18
N LEU A 259 5.31 -2.31 -9.26
CA LEU A 259 5.10 -3.47 -8.39
C LEU A 259 5.87 -4.68 -8.94
N HIS A 260 6.53 -5.43 -8.05
CA HIS A 260 7.31 -6.61 -8.44
C HIS A 260 6.43 -7.67 -9.12
N ALA A 261 6.92 -8.26 -10.23
CA ALA A 261 6.11 -9.12 -11.09
C ALA A 261 5.63 -10.41 -10.38
N ASP A 262 6.48 -11.02 -9.55
CA ASP A 262 6.13 -12.22 -8.77
C ASP A 262 5.02 -11.94 -7.74
N ASP A 263 5.01 -10.74 -7.16
CA ASP A 263 3.99 -10.31 -6.22
C ASP A 263 2.65 -10.12 -6.95
N VAL A 264 2.68 -9.51 -8.15
CA VAL A 264 1.48 -9.40 -9.03
C VAL A 264 0.91 -10.78 -9.35
N ALA A 265 1.76 -11.74 -9.74
CA ALA A 265 1.33 -13.09 -10.07
C ALA A 265 0.70 -13.78 -8.85
N THR A 266 1.34 -13.68 -7.69
CA THR A 266 0.85 -14.25 -6.42
C THR A 266 -0.49 -13.64 -6.02
N LEU A 267 -0.61 -12.32 -6.05
CA LEU A 267 -1.84 -11.61 -5.71
C LEU A 267 -3.00 -11.99 -6.63
N ASN A 268 -2.73 -12.17 -7.93
CA ASN A 268 -3.75 -12.56 -8.89
C ASN A 268 -4.35 -13.94 -8.63
N THR A 269 -3.69 -14.81 -7.85
CA THR A 269 -4.25 -16.11 -7.44
C THR A 269 -5.41 -15.98 -6.45
N TYR A 270 -5.46 -14.90 -5.65
CA TYR A 270 -6.56 -14.61 -4.72
C TYR A 270 -7.81 -14.08 -5.44
N GLY A 271 -7.70 -13.73 -6.71
CA GLY A 271 -8.82 -13.32 -7.55
C GLY A 271 -9.17 -11.84 -7.43
N ALA A 272 -10.44 -11.53 -7.66
CA ALA A 272 -10.94 -10.16 -7.78
C ALA A 272 -11.00 -9.41 -6.44
N VAL A 273 -10.78 -8.10 -6.50
CA VAL A 273 -10.95 -7.18 -5.36
C VAL A 273 -12.14 -6.25 -5.58
N ARG A 274 -12.65 -5.66 -4.50
CA ARG A 274 -13.75 -4.68 -4.55
C ARG A 274 -13.38 -3.39 -3.86
N VAL A 275 -13.12 -2.38 -4.66
CA VAL A 275 -12.79 -1.03 -4.17
C VAL A 275 -13.57 -0.02 -5.01
N TYR A 276 -14.48 0.70 -4.35
CA TYR A 276 -15.25 1.78 -4.96
C TYR A 276 -14.86 3.11 -4.32
N LEU A 277 -14.39 4.06 -5.14
CA LEU A 277 -13.97 5.38 -4.67
C LEU A 277 -14.93 6.44 -5.20
N THR A 278 -15.60 7.12 -4.29
CA THR A 278 -16.42 8.32 -4.56
C THR A 278 -15.79 9.58 -3.97
N THR A 279 -14.87 9.42 -3.02
CA THR A 279 -14.17 10.49 -2.34
C THR A 279 -12.65 10.31 -2.45
N GLN A 280 -11.91 11.41 -2.30
CA GLN A 280 -10.46 11.36 -2.30
C GLN A 280 -9.94 10.47 -1.17
N THR A 281 -9.07 9.53 -1.53
CA THR A 281 -8.38 8.62 -0.62
C THR A 281 -6.90 8.56 -1.03
N ASN A 282 -5.99 8.38 -0.08
CA ASN A 282 -4.56 8.30 -0.38
C ASN A 282 -4.22 7.01 -1.13
N THR A 283 -3.30 7.08 -2.10
CA THR A 283 -2.93 5.88 -2.89
C THR A 283 -2.30 4.80 -2.01
N LEU A 284 -1.52 5.19 -1.01
CA LEU A 284 -0.93 4.27 -0.04
C LEU A 284 -2.01 3.50 0.73
N GLU A 285 -3.07 4.18 1.16
CA GLU A 285 -4.17 3.55 1.91
C GLU A 285 -4.91 2.53 1.04
N LEU A 286 -5.04 2.77 -0.27
CA LEU A 286 -5.63 1.80 -1.20
C LEU A 286 -4.76 0.54 -1.33
N LEU A 287 -3.44 0.72 -1.46
CA LEU A 287 -2.50 -0.39 -1.50
C LEU A 287 -2.47 -1.17 -0.17
N ASP A 288 -2.54 -0.45 0.95
CA ASP A 288 -2.61 -1.05 2.29
C ASP A 288 -3.86 -1.89 2.46
N ARG A 289 -5.03 -1.42 2.00
CA ARG A 289 -6.28 -2.20 2.02
C ARG A 289 -6.14 -3.50 1.21
N ILE A 290 -5.45 -3.46 0.06
CA ILE A 290 -5.19 -4.66 -0.74
C ILE A 290 -4.21 -5.59 0.01
N ALA A 291 -3.14 -5.06 0.59
CA ALA A 291 -2.18 -5.86 1.37
C ALA A 291 -2.81 -6.47 2.63
N GLU A 292 -3.64 -5.74 3.36
CA GLU A 292 -4.37 -6.23 4.52
C GLU A 292 -5.35 -7.34 4.12
N SER A 293 -6.01 -7.21 2.96
CA SER A 293 -7.01 -8.18 2.48
C SER A 293 -6.47 -9.59 2.27
N ILE A 294 -5.19 -9.70 1.95
CA ILE A 294 -4.47 -10.96 1.77
C ILE A 294 -3.54 -11.27 2.94
N ALA A 295 -3.66 -10.56 4.08
CA ALA A 295 -2.76 -10.71 5.21
C ALA A 295 -1.27 -10.69 4.76
N GLY A 296 -0.97 -9.72 3.91
CA GLY A 296 0.34 -9.51 3.31
C GLY A 296 1.11 -8.39 3.97
N PHE A 297 2.21 -8.02 3.33
CA PHE A 297 3.01 -6.86 3.70
C PHE A 297 3.22 -5.95 2.50
N LEU A 298 3.43 -4.66 2.77
CA LEU A 298 3.86 -3.67 1.81
C LEU A 298 5.20 -3.07 2.26
N THR A 299 6.19 -3.07 1.36
CA THR A 299 7.47 -2.40 1.57
C THR A 299 8.00 -1.81 0.26
N VAL A 300 8.92 -0.85 0.36
CA VAL A 300 9.57 -0.20 -0.77
C VAL A 300 11.00 -0.71 -0.85
N GLN A 301 11.41 -1.13 -2.04
CA GLN A 301 12.78 -1.45 -2.37
C GLN A 301 13.43 -0.26 -3.13
N PRO A 302 14.78 -0.20 -3.18
CA PRO A 302 15.49 0.79 -3.98
C PRO A 302 14.97 0.84 -5.43
N GLY A 303 14.98 2.03 -6.04
CA GLY A 303 14.53 2.22 -7.42
C GLY A 303 13.01 2.31 -7.62
N GLN A 304 12.25 2.74 -6.60
CA GLN A 304 10.78 2.89 -6.65
C GLN A 304 10.03 1.59 -6.97
N GLN A 305 10.64 0.45 -6.61
CA GLN A 305 10.00 -0.85 -6.72
C GLN A 305 9.24 -1.16 -5.44
N LEU A 306 7.95 -1.49 -5.55
CA LEU A 306 7.12 -1.93 -4.44
C LEU A 306 7.13 -3.44 -4.33
N ARG A 307 7.13 -3.93 -3.10
CA ARG A 307 6.89 -5.33 -2.76
C ARG A 307 5.59 -5.41 -1.97
N LEU A 308 4.64 -6.17 -2.52
CA LEU A 308 3.35 -6.45 -1.89
C LEU A 308 3.20 -7.96 -1.81
N GLY A 309 3.87 -8.54 -0.83
CA GLY A 309 3.97 -10.00 -0.67
C GLY A 309 3.00 -10.54 0.36
N ILE A 310 2.82 -11.86 0.36
CA ILE A 310 2.12 -12.56 1.44
C ILE A 310 3.03 -12.70 2.66
N TRP A 311 2.46 -12.59 3.87
CA TRP A 311 3.19 -12.96 5.07
C TRP A 311 3.21 -14.49 5.21
N GLU A 312 4.39 -15.04 5.41
CA GLU A 312 4.71 -16.47 5.43
C GLU A 312 5.54 -16.78 6.67
N ALA A 313 5.54 -18.06 7.04
CA ALA A 313 6.35 -18.54 8.15
C ALA A 313 7.85 -18.30 7.85
N PRO A 314 8.66 -17.97 8.88
CA PRO A 314 10.10 -17.86 8.70
C PRO A 314 10.70 -19.22 8.39
N GLU A 315 11.65 -19.25 7.45
CA GLU A 315 12.45 -20.42 7.11
C GLU A 315 13.91 -20.20 7.50
N PRO A 316 14.64 -21.25 7.93
CA PRO A 316 16.05 -21.10 8.27
C PRO A 316 16.86 -20.78 7.01
N THR A 317 17.72 -19.77 7.10
CA THR A 317 18.64 -19.38 6.02
C THR A 317 20.10 -19.52 6.48
N ALA A 318 21.01 -19.54 5.50
CA ALA A 318 22.45 -19.51 5.76
C ALA A 318 22.89 -18.18 6.38
N ASP A 319 22.14 -17.10 6.15
CA ASP A 319 22.33 -15.81 6.80
C ASP A 319 21.96 -15.96 8.27
N ALA A 320 22.98 -15.99 9.13
CA ALA A 320 22.81 -16.20 10.56
C ALA A 320 23.46 -15.08 11.39
N ILE A 321 22.74 -14.59 12.39
CA ILE A 321 23.30 -13.73 13.43
C ILE A 321 23.67 -14.59 14.62
N HIS A 322 24.96 -14.65 14.88
CA HIS A 322 25.55 -15.40 15.99
C HIS A 322 25.67 -14.53 17.24
N ASP A 323 25.67 -15.18 18.41
CA ASP A 323 25.73 -14.51 19.72
C ASP A 323 26.90 -13.52 19.86
N TYR A 324 28.05 -13.78 19.22
CA TYR A 324 29.21 -12.90 19.30
C TYR A 324 29.00 -11.54 18.61
N ALA A 325 28.08 -11.46 17.64
CA ALA A 325 27.76 -10.23 16.93
C ALA A 325 26.68 -9.42 17.64
N ILE A 326 26.03 -9.99 18.67
CA ILE A 326 24.89 -9.39 19.39
C ILE A 326 25.40 -8.58 20.59
N ALA A 327 25.18 -7.27 20.55
CA ALA A 327 25.39 -6.40 21.70
C ALA A 327 24.25 -6.57 22.72
N THR A 328 23.02 -6.31 22.27
CA THR A 328 21.81 -6.36 23.08
C THR A 328 20.74 -7.20 22.40
N ILE A 329 19.97 -7.94 23.18
CA ILE A 329 18.82 -8.69 22.68
C ILE A 329 17.66 -8.63 23.66
N SER A 330 16.46 -8.37 23.14
CA SER A 330 15.23 -8.36 23.92
C SER A 330 14.11 -9.07 23.16
N ARG A 331 13.22 -9.75 23.91
CA ARG A 331 12.01 -10.39 23.37
C ARG A 331 10.81 -9.68 23.96
N SER A 332 10.01 -9.06 23.11
CA SER A 332 8.85 -8.26 23.52
C SER A 332 7.55 -9.06 23.55
N ALA A 333 7.43 -10.10 22.72
CA ALA A 333 6.23 -10.95 22.63
C ALA A 333 6.56 -12.39 22.26
N THR A 334 5.61 -13.30 22.50
CA THR A 334 5.66 -14.74 22.11
C THR A 334 4.50 -15.15 21.19
N GLY A 335 3.72 -14.19 20.73
CA GLY A 335 2.68 -14.33 19.72
C GLY A 335 2.29 -12.96 19.16
N ALA A 336 1.48 -12.97 18.11
CA ALA A 336 1.05 -11.76 17.40
C ALA A 336 -0.31 -11.20 17.87
N GLY A 337 -1.00 -11.91 18.77
CA GLY A 337 -2.27 -11.48 19.33
C GLY A 337 -2.11 -10.48 20.46
N GLU A 338 -3.25 -10.01 20.96
CA GLU A 338 -3.32 -9.11 22.11
C GLU A 338 -2.55 -9.68 23.31
N GLY A 339 -1.78 -8.82 23.99
CA GLY A 339 -0.92 -9.23 25.10
C GLY A 339 0.31 -10.07 24.71
N GLY A 340 0.64 -10.18 23.42
CA GLY A 340 1.80 -10.94 22.95
C GLY A 340 1.61 -12.45 23.01
N LEU A 341 0.36 -12.92 22.91
CA LEU A 341 -0.05 -14.32 22.92
C LEU A 341 -0.43 -14.80 21.51
N PRO A 342 -0.50 -16.13 21.27
CA PRO A 342 -1.04 -16.68 20.04
C PRO A 342 -2.51 -16.30 19.81
N VAL A 343 -2.95 -16.38 18.55
CA VAL A 343 -4.31 -16.06 18.12
C VAL A 343 -5.10 -17.35 17.94
N TRP A 344 -6.27 -17.46 18.57
CA TRP A 344 -7.13 -18.66 18.43
C TRP A 344 -8.25 -18.47 17.41
N ARG A 345 -8.64 -17.22 17.10
CA ARG A 345 -9.72 -16.89 16.17
C ARG A 345 -9.31 -15.79 15.20
N VAL A 346 -9.51 -16.05 13.91
CA VAL A 346 -9.33 -15.08 12.83
C VAL A 346 -10.66 -14.90 12.10
N THR A 347 -11.14 -13.66 12.04
CA THR A 347 -12.33 -13.27 11.29
C THR A 347 -11.92 -12.44 10.08
N LEU A 348 -12.35 -12.82 8.89
CA LEU A 348 -12.24 -11.99 7.68
C LEU A 348 -13.60 -11.46 7.28
N GLU A 349 -13.72 -10.14 7.15
CA GLU A 349 -14.84 -9.51 6.46
C GLU A 349 -14.54 -9.45 4.96
N CYS A 350 -15.40 -10.00 4.10
CA CYS A 350 -15.18 -10.13 2.65
C CYS A 350 -16.46 -9.89 1.85
N ASP A 351 -16.36 -9.97 0.51
CA ASP A 351 -17.50 -9.86 -0.40
C ASP A 351 -18.29 -8.58 -0.07
N ARG A 352 -17.66 -7.41 -0.18
CA ARG A 352 -18.29 -6.14 0.17
C ARG A 352 -19.36 -5.75 -0.87
N ILE A 353 -20.48 -5.23 -0.38
CA ILE A 353 -21.50 -4.50 -1.14
C ILE A 353 -21.43 -3.02 -0.74
N GLU A 354 -21.59 -2.10 -1.68
CA GLU A 354 -21.47 -0.68 -1.37
C GLU A 354 -22.72 -0.12 -0.69
N THR A 355 -23.89 -0.26 -1.31
CA THR A 355 -25.14 0.26 -0.76
C THR A 355 -25.95 -0.86 -0.11
N VAL A 356 -26.23 -0.75 1.19
CA VAL A 356 -27.21 -1.61 1.89
C VAL A 356 -28.60 -1.04 1.64
N GLN A 357 -29.55 -1.88 1.23
CA GLN A 357 -30.91 -1.42 0.87
C GLN A 357 -31.97 -2.00 1.81
N PRO A 358 -32.64 -1.15 2.61
CA PRO A 358 -33.81 -1.56 3.36
C PRO A 358 -35.08 -1.57 2.50
N ASP A 359 -35.13 -0.75 1.44
CA ASP A 359 -36.30 -0.55 0.60
C ASP A 359 -36.27 -1.43 -0.66
N LEU A 360 -36.72 -2.68 -0.52
CA LEU A 360 -36.73 -3.69 -1.58
C LEU A 360 -38.16 -3.99 -2.04
N GLN A 361 -38.37 -4.20 -3.34
CA GLN A 361 -39.67 -4.67 -3.85
C GLN A 361 -40.04 -6.05 -3.29
N SER A 362 -41.34 -6.35 -3.25
CA SER A 362 -41.87 -7.60 -2.68
C SER A 362 -41.46 -8.85 -3.45
N ASN A 363 -41.21 -8.73 -4.76
CA ASN A 363 -40.79 -9.80 -5.66
C ASN A 363 -39.28 -10.12 -5.61
N VAL A 364 -38.48 -9.37 -4.85
CA VAL A 364 -37.05 -9.67 -4.66
C VAL A 364 -36.90 -10.96 -3.86
N SER A 365 -36.11 -11.90 -4.39
CA SER A 365 -35.89 -13.21 -3.75
C SER A 365 -35.35 -13.07 -2.32
N GLU A 366 -35.72 -14.00 -1.44
CA GLU A 366 -35.26 -14.01 -0.05
C GLU A 366 -33.72 -14.04 0.05
N ALA A 367 -33.05 -14.78 -0.85
CA ALA A 367 -31.60 -14.84 -0.91
C ALA A 367 -30.96 -13.48 -1.22
N ARG A 368 -31.51 -12.70 -2.17
CA ARG A 368 -31.01 -11.36 -2.47
C ARG A 368 -31.33 -10.39 -1.33
N ARG A 369 -32.52 -10.49 -0.73
CA ARG A 369 -32.92 -9.70 0.44
C ARG A 369 -31.96 -9.91 1.62
N ALA A 370 -31.63 -11.16 1.94
CA ALA A 370 -30.65 -11.49 2.98
C ALA A 370 -29.25 -10.95 2.64
N ARG A 371 -28.86 -10.97 1.35
CA ARG A 371 -27.57 -10.46 0.92
C ARG A 371 -27.44 -8.94 1.02
N LEU A 372 -28.50 -8.21 0.68
CA LEU A 372 -28.54 -6.75 0.71
C LEU A 372 -28.75 -6.18 2.12
N ALA A 373 -29.06 -7.02 3.11
CA ALA A 373 -29.23 -6.62 4.50
C ALA A 373 -27.91 -6.32 5.24
N ARG A 374 -26.78 -6.80 4.72
CA ARG A 374 -25.45 -6.59 5.33
C ARG A 374 -24.43 -6.20 4.27
N GLN A 375 -23.53 -5.30 4.66
CA GLN A 375 -22.51 -4.76 3.77
C GLN A 375 -21.45 -5.81 3.41
N THR A 376 -20.93 -6.52 4.41
CA THR A 376 -19.88 -7.54 4.26
C THR A 376 -20.40 -8.93 4.68
N ARG A 377 -19.76 -9.97 4.16
CA ARG A 377 -19.87 -11.33 4.67
C ARG A 377 -18.71 -11.60 5.63
N ARG A 378 -18.90 -12.54 6.55
CA ARG A 378 -17.87 -12.93 7.52
C ARG A 378 -17.46 -14.38 7.32
N VAL A 379 -16.16 -14.59 7.31
CA VAL A 379 -15.49 -15.88 7.34
C VAL A 379 -14.80 -15.97 8.69
N VAL A 380 -14.91 -17.11 9.38
CA VAL A 380 -14.29 -17.30 10.70
C VAL A 380 -13.52 -18.61 10.70
N ALA A 381 -12.25 -18.54 11.06
CA ALA A 381 -11.40 -19.69 11.36
C ALA A 381 -11.07 -19.71 12.85
N THR A 382 -11.17 -20.88 13.49
CA THR A 382 -10.92 -21.07 14.92
C THR A 382 -10.07 -22.29 15.20
N ASP A 383 -9.20 -22.21 16.22
CA ASP A 383 -8.46 -23.34 16.76
C ASP A 383 -8.68 -23.43 18.28
N ASP A 384 -9.46 -24.42 18.69
CA ASP A 384 -9.79 -24.64 20.11
C ASP A 384 -8.57 -25.14 20.91
N THR A 385 -7.59 -25.79 20.27
CA THR A 385 -6.40 -26.30 20.97
C THR A 385 -5.50 -25.15 21.44
N VAL A 386 -5.44 -24.07 20.66
CA VAL A 386 -4.74 -22.83 21.04
C VAL A 386 -5.45 -22.16 22.21
N ARG A 387 -6.79 -22.10 22.18
CA ARG A 387 -7.60 -21.54 23.28
C ARG A 387 -7.44 -22.35 24.57
N ASP A 388 -7.40 -23.67 24.48
CA ASP A 388 -7.24 -24.53 25.66
C ASP A 388 -5.84 -24.39 26.27
N ARG A 389 -4.80 -24.21 25.44
CA ARG A 389 -3.42 -23.95 25.90
C ARG A 389 -3.23 -22.51 26.42
N HIS A 390 -3.89 -21.55 25.78
CA HIS A 390 -3.81 -20.13 26.07
C HIS A 390 -5.23 -19.56 26.26
N PRO A 391 -5.81 -19.63 27.47
CA PRO A 391 -7.18 -19.18 27.72
C PRO A 391 -7.41 -17.68 27.46
N LEU A 392 -6.35 -16.88 27.43
CA LEU A 392 -6.35 -15.46 27.11
C LEU A 392 -5.88 -15.18 25.67
N ALA A 393 -5.86 -16.19 24.79
CA ALA A 393 -5.52 -16.01 23.39
C ALA A 393 -6.42 -14.96 22.74
N GLY A 394 -5.82 -14.09 21.93
CA GLY A 394 -6.52 -13.00 21.27
C GLY A 394 -7.30 -13.44 20.03
N GLU A 395 -8.04 -12.48 19.49
CA GLU A 395 -8.78 -12.62 18.24
C GLU A 395 -8.37 -11.51 17.28
N ILE A 396 -8.36 -11.79 15.98
CA ILE A 396 -8.02 -10.81 14.94
C ILE A 396 -9.17 -10.69 13.94
N THR A 397 -9.49 -9.46 13.53
CA THR A 397 -10.52 -9.18 12.51
C THR A 397 -9.92 -8.37 11.37
N ILE A 398 -9.81 -8.98 10.19
CA ILE A 398 -9.24 -8.37 8.98
C ILE A 398 -10.36 -7.91 8.06
N ASN A 399 -10.31 -6.64 7.66
CA ASN A 399 -11.24 -6.06 6.68
C ASN A 399 -10.70 -6.30 5.27
N SER A 400 -11.18 -7.34 4.60
CA SER A 400 -10.71 -7.74 3.29
C SER A 400 -11.54 -7.12 2.17
N VAL A 401 -10.85 -6.64 1.13
CA VAL A 401 -11.47 -6.19 -0.12
C VAL A 401 -11.68 -7.34 -1.11
N LEU A 402 -11.39 -8.59 -0.76
CA LEU A 402 -11.57 -9.74 -1.66
C LEU A 402 -13.05 -9.96 -2.02
N ALA A 403 -13.30 -10.20 -3.32
CA ALA A 403 -14.64 -10.44 -3.84
C ALA A 403 -15.15 -11.87 -3.53
N SER A 404 -14.25 -12.85 -3.43
CA SER A 404 -14.59 -14.26 -3.31
C SER A 404 -14.60 -14.75 -1.87
N TYR A 405 -15.71 -15.38 -1.45
CA TYR A 405 -15.86 -15.98 -0.12
C TYR A 405 -14.88 -17.14 0.12
N SER A 406 -14.73 -18.05 -0.84
CA SER A 406 -13.87 -19.23 -0.70
C SER A 406 -12.39 -18.87 -0.61
N GLN A 407 -11.96 -17.82 -1.30
CA GLN A 407 -10.58 -17.33 -1.19
C GLN A 407 -10.34 -16.67 0.18
N SER A 408 -11.34 -15.97 0.72
CA SER A 408 -11.25 -15.44 2.09
C SER A 408 -11.21 -16.53 3.15
N GLU A 409 -11.87 -17.68 2.95
CA GLU A 409 -11.73 -18.88 3.80
C GLU A 409 -10.30 -19.41 3.80
N ALA A 410 -9.68 -19.53 2.63
CA ALA A 410 -8.28 -19.95 2.51
C ALA A 410 -7.31 -18.99 3.21
N VAL A 411 -7.52 -17.67 3.06
CA VAL A 411 -6.70 -16.64 3.74
C VAL A 411 -6.88 -16.74 5.26
N ALA A 412 -8.11 -16.84 5.77
CA ALA A 412 -8.38 -16.95 7.20
C ALA A 412 -7.71 -18.17 7.82
N ALA A 413 -7.81 -19.33 7.17
CA ALA A 413 -7.18 -20.57 7.61
C ALA A 413 -5.64 -20.47 7.62
N ARG A 414 -5.05 -19.85 6.59
CA ARG A 414 -3.59 -19.64 6.51
C ARG A 414 -3.11 -18.71 7.62
N VAL A 415 -3.81 -17.61 7.87
CA VAL A 415 -3.45 -16.65 8.94
C VAL A 415 -3.54 -17.32 10.31
N LEU A 416 -4.59 -18.11 10.55
CA LEU A 416 -4.72 -18.85 11.80
C LEU A 416 -3.57 -19.87 11.98
N ALA A 417 -3.21 -20.61 10.93
CA ALA A 417 -2.07 -21.53 10.98
C ALA A 417 -0.73 -20.80 11.26
N LEU A 418 -0.61 -19.55 10.80
CA LEU A 418 0.58 -18.73 10.99
C LEU A 418 0.70 -18.15 12.41
N LEU A 419 -0.43 -17.70 12.98
CA LEU A 419 -0.50 -16.95 14.24
C LEU A 419 -0.98 -17.78 15.45
N GLY A 420 -1.52 -18.98 15.21
CA GLY A 420 -1.94 -19.92 16.26
C GLY A 420 -0.78 -20.64 16.95
N VAL A 421 0.43 -20.53 16.39
CA VAL A 421 1.66 -21.05 16.99
C VAL A 421 2.42 -19.96 17.73
N ARG A 422 3.36 -20.36 18.58
CA ARG A 422 4.28 -19.43 19.25
C ARG A 422 5.15 -18.72 18.21
N ARG A 423 5.12 -17.39 18.22
CA ARG A 423 5.90 -16.50 17.34
C ARG A 423 6.52 -15.39 18.17
N ASP A 424 7.84 -15.39 18.29
CA ASP A 424 8.53 -14.46 19.15
C ASP A 424 8.86 -13.19 18.37
N THR A 425 8.54 -12.04 18.95
CA THR A 425 9.00 -10.73 18.45
C THR A 425 10.26 -10.36 19.21
N VAL A 426 11.37 -10.18 18.50
CA VAL A 426 12.70 -9.99 19.07
C VAL A 426 13.34 -8.74 18.47
N THR A 427 13.91 -7.90 19.32
CA THR A 427 14.76 -6.78 18.90
C THR A 427 16.21 -7.11 19.22
N VAL A 428 17.09 -7.02 18.22
CA VAL A 428 18.52 -7.36 18.31
C VAL A 428 19.35 -6.16 17.90
N GLU A 429 20.33 -5.77 18.70
CA GLU A 429 21.37 -4.80 18.32
C GLU A 429 22.65 -5.58 18.00
N ALA A 430 23.15 -5.45 16.77
CA ALA A 430 24.34 -6.14 16.28
C ALA A 430 25.37 -5.18 15.69
N ILE A 431 26.66 -5.53 15.78
CA ILE A 431 27.80 -4.64 15.42
C ILE A 431 28.45 -4.97 14.06
N GLU A 432 28.06 -6.08 13.41
CA GLU A 432 28.62 -6.45 12.10
C GLU A 432 27.59 -7.24 11.28
N THR A 433 26.76 -6.56 10.48
CA THR A 433 25.85 -7.29 9.57
C THR A 433 25.61 -6.50 8.29
N LEU A 434 25.70 -7.18 7.14
CA LEU A 434 25.18 -6.69 5.87
C LEU A 434 23.71 -6.28 6.05
N LEU A 435 23.29 -5.16 5.46
CA LEU A 435 21.91 -4.68 5.57
C LEU A 435 20.93 -5.77 5.12
N PRO A 436 20.07 -6.30 6.01
CA PRO A 436 19.16 -7.36 5.65
C PRO A 436 18.03 -6.81 4.79
N THR A 437 17.48 -7.68 3.93
CA THR A 437 16.28 -7.34 3.18
C THR A 437 15.06 -7.42 4.09
N VAL A 438 14.28 -6.33 4.18
CA VAL A 438 12.99 -6.31 4.89
C VAL A 438 12.03 -7.32 4.23
N GLY A 439 11.41 -8.17 5.05
CA GLY A 439 10.61 -9.32 4.60
C GLY A 439 11.45 -10.56 4.26
N GLY A 440 12.77 -10.49 4.37
CA GLY A 440 13.69 -11.63 4.22
C GLY A 440 13.78 -12.51 5.47
N ASN A 441 14.34 -13.70 5.30
CA ASN A 441 14.54 -14.70 6.34
C ASN A 441 15.99 -14.67 6.88
N LEU A 442 16.13 -14.91 8.18
CA LEU A 442 17.38 -14.88 8.94
C LEU A 442 17.34 -15.98 10.00
N THR A 443 18.49 -16.60 10.31
CA THR A 443 18.63 -17.50 11.45
C THR A 443 19.27 -16.78 12.65
N LEU A 444 18.61 -16.77 13.81
CA LEU A 444 19.16 -16.20 15.04
C LEU A 444 19.70 -17.31 15.96
N ILE A 445 21.00 -17.26 16.26
CA ILE A 445 21.70 -18.27 17.09
C ILE A 445 22.23 -17.60 18.35
N THR A 446 21.53 -17.81 19.48
CA THR A 446 21.96 -17.29 20.79
C THR A 446 21.47 -18.16 21.95
N PRO A 447 22.32 -18.45 22.95
CA PRO A 447 21.89 -19.16 24.15
C PRO A 447 20.99 -18.29 25.05
N ARG A 448 21.06 -16.95 24.97
CA ARG A 448 20.42 -16.03 25.92
C ARG A 448 18.89 -16.13 25.95
N LEU A 449 18.26 -16.42 24.80
CA LEU A 449 16.81 -16.59 24.68
C LEU A 449 16.36 -18.04 24.46
N GLY A 450 17.30 -18.99 24.56
CA GLY A 450 17.07 -20.41 24.30
C GLY A 450 17.09 -20.77 22.80
N TYR A 451 17.82 -20.03 21.97
CA TYR A 451 17.94 -20.25 20.52
C TYR A 451 19.28 -20.87 20.13
N THR A 452 19.82 -21.76 20.98
CA THR A 452 21.15 -22.36 20.78
C THR A 452 21.25 -23.20 19.50
N GLU A 453 20.16 -23.87 19.11
CA GLU A 453 20.06 -24.67 17.87
C GLU A 453 19.74 -23.81 16.63
N GLY A 454 19.60 -22.49 16.80
CA GLY A 454 19.15 -21.56 15.77
C GLY A 454 17.64 -21.48 15.66
N ARG A 455 17.11 -20.26 15.60
CA ARG A 455 15.68 -20.00 15.36
C ARG A 455 15.51 -19.19 14.08
N ALA A 456 14.70 -19.70 13.17
CA ALA A 456 14.31 -18.97 11.97
C ALA A 456 13.45 -17.76 12.34
N MET A 457 13.81 -16.60 11.79
CA MET A 457 13.16 -15.32 12.02
C MET A 457 13.02 -14.58 10.69
N ARG A 458 12.01 -13.74 10.59
CA ARG A 458 11.79 -12.84 9.45
C ARG A 458 12.06 -11.40 9.86
N VAL A 459 12.73 -10.65 8.99
CA VAL A 459 13.12 -9.26 9.26
C VAL A 459 11.92 -8.35 8.99
N THR A 460 11.40 -7.71 10.03
CA THR A 460 10.25 -6.79 9.92
C THR A 460 10.68 -5.34 9.76
N GLY A 461 11.88 -5.01 10.23
CA GLY A 461 12.53 -3.73 10.02
C GLY A 461 13.94 -3.72 10.56
N TYR A 462 14.69 -2.70 10.19
CA TYR A 462 16.02 -2.42 10.73
C TYR A 462 16.25 -0.92 10.86
N ARG A 463 17.16 -0.57 11.77
CA ARG A 463 17.68 0.77 11.97
C ARG A 463 19.20 0.71 11.95
N LEU A 464 19.81 1.41 11.01
CA LEU A 464 21.26 1.52 10.89
C LEU A 464 21.71 2.83 11.53
N ASN A 465 22.59 2.75 12.52
CA ASN A 465 23.37 3.88 13.01
C ASN A 465 24.76 3.85 12.38
N ALA A 466 24.95 4.62 11.31
CA ALA A 466 26.21 4.61 10.55
C ALA A 466 27.41 5.17 11.34
N GLN A 467 27.17 5.90 12.44
CA GLN A 467 28.26 6.45 13.28
C GLN A 467 28.91 5.39 14.16
N THR A 468 28.10 4.49 14.73
CA THR A 468 28.56 3.42 15.64
C THR A 468 28.65 2.05 14.97
N ASP A 469 28.24 1.96 13.70
CA ASP A 469 28.05 0.71 12.94
C ASP A 469 27.09 -0.27 13.64
N GLU A 470 26.17 0.27 14.43
CA GLU A 470 25.16 -0.50 15.15
C GLU A 470 23.92 -0.67 14.27
N LEU A 471 23.52 -1.93 14.09
CA LEU A 471 22.31 -2.31 13.40
C LEU A 471 21.29 -2.84 14.41
N SER A 472 20.19 -2.10 14.61
CA SER A 472 19.04 -2.57 15.39
C SER A 472 18.06 -3.26 14.46
N LEU A 473 17.76 -4.53 14.70
CA LEU A 473 16.87 -5.38 13.91
C LEU A 473 15.60 -5.69 14.68
N ASN A 474 14.46 -5.55 14.02
CA ASN A 474 13.18 -6.10 14.48
C ASN A 474 12.91 -7.41 13.74
N LEU A 475 12.78 -8.48 14.51
CA LEU A 475 12.67 -9.85 14.04
C LEU A 475 11.37 -10.49 14.53
N TRP A 476 10.79 -11.35 13.71
CA TRP A 476 9.57 -12.09 14.02
C TRP A 476 9.72 -13.57 13.65
N GLY A 477 9.45 -14.51 14.56
CA GLY A 477 9.48 -15.93 14.18
C GLY A 477 9.16 -16.98 15.22
#